data_AF-A0A0B8NU21-F1
#
_entry.id   AF-A0A0B8NU21-F1
#
_cell.length_a   1.000
_cell.length_b   1.000
_cell.length_c   1.000
_cell.angle_alpha   90.00
_cell.angle_beta   90.00
_cell.angle_gamma   90.00
#
_symmetry.space_group_name_H-M   'P 1'
#
loop_
_entity.id
_entity.type
_entity.pdbx_description
1 polymer ?
#
loop_
_entity_poly.entity_id
_entity_poly.type
_entity_poly.pdbx_seq_one_letter_code
_entity_poly.pdbx_strand_id
1 'polypeptide(L)'
;MVKTELAAIETGLVSFIEDVDTDAQVFTKESQTKLIAALNACPNGVIRMSDDIEGVVETSLNLGVITTEENSVAALCLIRSLIDSGRSQVESMLRSVATLAGANIEFSGAYPGWKPDANSEIMLSSVTCTKRSMATSQTSW
;
A
#
# COMPACT_ATOMS: atom_id res chain seq x y z
N MET A 1 10.97 19.16 10.20
CA MET A 1 11.41 18.07 9.30
C MET A 1 10.22 17.56 8.51
N VAL A 2 9.34 16.71 9.06
CA VAL A 2 8.21 16.12 8.31
C VAL A 2 7.26 17.16 7.68
N LYS A 3 6.86 18.20 8.42
CA LYS A 3 6.03 19.30 7.87
C LYS A 3 6.72 20.07 6.73
N THR A 4 8.05 20.14 6.74
CA THR A 4 8.82 20.84 5.71
C THR A 4 8.92 20.00 4.44
N GLU A 5 9.15 18.69 4.60
CA GLU A 5 9.30 17.76 3.49
C GLU A 5 7.97 17.52 2.75
N LEU A 6 6.85 17.47 3.47
CA LEU A 6 5.54 17.13 2.89
C LEU A 6 4.67 18.33 2.54
N ALA A 7 5.14 19.57 2.77
CA ALA A 7 4.34 20.80 2.67
C ALA A 7 3.61 21.00 1.33
N ALA A 8 4.17 20.47 0.23
CA ALA A 8 3.60 20.63 -1.11
C ALA A 8 2.31 19.82 -1.32
N ILE A 9 2.16 18.68 -0.63
CA ILE A 9 1.04 17.76 -0.79
C ILE A 9 0.18 17.74 0.49
N GLU A 10 0.80 17.59 1.66
CA GLU A 10 0.12 17.46 2.95
C GLU A 10 0.00 18.82 3.66
N THR A 11 -0.92 19.65 3.16
CA THR A 11 -1.15 21.03 3.68
C THR A 11 -1.79 21.07 5.06
N GLY A 12 -2.45 19.98 5.48
CA GLY A 12 -3.20 19.88 6.75
C GLY A 12 -2.48 19.14 7.87
N LEU A 13 -1.19 18.82 7.74
CA LEU A 13 -0.48 17.99 8.71
C LEU A 13 -0.26 18.71 10.05
N VAL A 14 -0.88 18.20 11.11
CA VAL A 14 -0.73 18.67 12.49
C VAL A 14 -0.30 17.51 13.39
N SER A 15 0.57 17.78 14.35
CA SER A 15 1.05 16.82 15.34
C SER A 15 0.82 17.43 16.72
N PHE A 16 0.32 16.63 17.65
CA PHE A 16 0.10 17.02 19.04
C PHE A 16 0.99 16.19 19.95
N ILE A 17 1.35 16.77 21.09
CA ILE A 17 2.02 16.06 22.18
C ILE A 17 1.15 16.34 23.40
N GLU A 18 0.61 15.28 23.97
CA GLU A 18 -0.28 15.33 25.13
C GLU A 18 0.34 14.45 26.20
N ASP A 19 0.46 15.00 27.41
CA ASP A 19 0.89 14.22 28.55
C ASP A 19 -0.27 13.32 28.99
N VAL A 20 0.03 12.05 29.21
CA VAL A 20 -0.93 11.05 29.70
C VAL A 20 -0.34 10.44 30.96
N ASP A 21 -1.09 10.56 32.06
CA ASP A 21 -0.75 9.89 33.31
C ASP A 21 -1.38 8.49 33.29
N THR A 22 -0.54 7.45 33.39
CA THR A 22 -0.99 6.07 33.24
C THR A 22 -0.08 5.08 33.97
N ASP A 23 -0.69 4.09 34.61
CA ASP A 23 -0.01 2.96 35.23
C ASP A 23 0.07 1.75 34.27
N ALA A 24 -0.18 1.95 32.97
CA ALA A 24 -0.15 0.89 31.98
C ALA A 24 1.22 0.22 31.90
N GLN A 25 1.21 -1.08 31.65
CA GLN A 25 2.44 -1.82 31.34
C GLN A 25 3.05 -1.29 30.04
N VAL A 26 4.37 -1.15 30.04
CA VAL A 26 5.13 -0.65 28.88
C VAL A 26 5.86 -1.77 28.17
N PHE A 27 6.13 -1.57 26.87
CA PHE A 27 7.00 -2.47 26.13
C PHE A 27 8.38 -2.55 26.77
N THR A 28 8.97 -3.75 26.77
CA THR A 28 10.40 -3.87 27.02
C THR A 28 11.18 -3.14 25.93
N LYS A 29 12.36 -2.63 26.27
CA LYS A 29 13.22 -1.90 25.33
C LYS A 29 13.54 -2.74 24.07
N GLU A 30 13.70 -4.04 24.24
CA GLU A 30 13.94 -4.97 23.13
C GLU A 30 12.73 -5.05 22.19
N SER A 31 11.53 -5.28 22.73
CA SER A 31 10.29 -5.37 21.93
C SER A 31 9.99 -4.05 21.21
N GLN A 32 10.16 -2.92 21.91
CA GLN A 32 10.00 -1.59 21.33
C GLN A 32 10.96 -1.36 20.15
N THR A 33 12.23 -1.71 20.32
CA THR A 33 13.25 -1.53 19.28
C THR A 33 12.94 -2.40 18.05
N LYS A 34 12.58 -3.67 18.27
CA LYS A 34 12.18 -4.59 17.19
C LYS A 34 10.95 -4.08 16.43
N LEU A 35 9.93 -3.61 17.15
CA LEU A 35 8.71 -3.10 16.56
C LEU A 35 8.97 -1.87 15.68
N ILE A 36 9.68 -0.87 16.23
CA ILE A 36 10.00 0.36 15.47
C ILE A 36 10.87 0.04 14.25
N ALA A 37 11.88 -0.83 14.41
CA ALA A 37 12.74 -1.23 13.30
C ALA A 37 11.95 -1.99 12.21
N ALA A 38 11.05 -2.89 12.60
CA ALA A 38 10.21 -3.64 11.67
C ALA A 38 9.25 -2.72 10.90
N LEU A 39 8.58 -1.80 11.59
CA LEU A 39 7.66 -0.84 10.96
C LEU A 39 8.39 0.10 10.01
N ASN A 40 9.60 0.55 10.38
CA ASN A 40 10.42 1.43 9.53
C ASN A 40 11.02 0.68 8.33
N ALA A 41 11.32 -0.61 8.45
CA ALA A 41 11.83 -1.44 7.37
C ALA A 41 10.73 -2.01 6.46
N CYS A 42 9.47 -2.00 6.92
CA CYS A 42 8.34 -2.53 6.17
C CYS A 42 8.15 -1.71 4.87
N PRO A 43 8.14 -2.35 3.69
CA PRO A 43 7.91 -1.64 2.44
C PRO A 43 6.50 -1.05 2.44
N ASN A 44 6.33 0.19 1.99
CA ASN A 44 5.02 0.85 1.89
C ASN A 44 4.97 1.81 0.70
N GLY A 45 3.82 1.86 0.03
CA GLY A 45 3.57 2.66 -1.17
C GLY A 45 3.79 1.89 -2.47
N VAL A 46 4.24 2.60 -3.50
CA VAL A 46 4.53 2.05 -4.83
C VAL A 46 5.83 1.26 -4.78
N ILE A 47 5.77 -0.03 -5.13
CA ILE A 47 6.95 -0.91 -5.22
C ILE A 47 7.50 -0.88 -6.64
N ARG A 48 6.62 -0.95 -7.64
CA ARG A 48 7.00 -1.01 -9.05
C ARG A 48 5.93 -0.39 -9.96
N MET A 49 6.36 0.43 -10.90
CA MET A 49 5.54 0.93 -12.01
C MET A 49 5.56 -0.08 -13.17
N SER A 50 4.48 -0.16 -13.94
CA SER A 50 4.40 -1.03 -15.11
C SER A 50 5.26 -0.50 -16.26
N ASP A 51 6.00 -1.39 -16.91
CA ASP A 51 6.73 -1.05 -18.14
C ASP A 51 5.83 -1.14 -19.39
N ASP A 52 4.74 -1.92 -19.30
CA ASP A 52 3.83 -2.13 -20.43
C ASP A 52 2.82 -0.98 -20.59
N ILE A 53 2.46 -0.33 -19.49
CA ILE A 53 1.47 0.76 -19.46
C ILE A 53 2.05 1.95 -18.69
N GLU A 54 2.35 3.02 -19.42
CA GLU A 54 2.90 4.25 -18.85
C GLU A 54 1.98 4.84 -17.77
N GLY A 55 2.56 5.21 -16.64
CA GLY A 55 1.85 5.84 -15.53
C GLY A 55 1.02 4.89 -14.65
N VAL A 56 1.00 3.58 -14.93
CA VAL A 56 0.25 2.61 -14.12
C VAL A 56 1.16 1.96 -13.08
N VAL A 57 0.68 1.90 -11.83
CA VAL A 57 1.34 1.15 -10.76
C VAL A 57 1.12 -0.34 -10.98
N GLU A 58 2.20 -1.11 -11.10
CA GLU A 58 2.11 -2.56 -11.25
C GLU A 58 1.97 -3.24 -9.90
N THR A 59 2.80 -2.87 -8.92
CA THR A 59 2.81 -3.48 -7.58
C THR A 59 2.92 -2.40 -6.52
N SER A 60 2.07 -2.48 -5.50
CA SER A 60 2.07 -1.59 -4.33
C SER A 60 1.69 -2.34 -3.06
N LEU A 61 2.00 -1.73 -1.92
CA LEU A 61 1.60 -2.21 -0.60
C LEU A 61 1.14 -1.03 0.25
N ASN A 62 0.09 -1.22 1.03
CA ASN A 62 -0.36 -0.25 2.02
C ASN A 62 -0.41 -0.88 3.42
N LEU A 63 0.38 -0.37 4.36
CA LEU A 63 0.28 -0.65 5.79
C LEU A 63 -0.83 0.25 6.36
N GLY A 64 -2.03 -0.31 6.49
CA GLY A 64 -3.24 0.48 6.71
C GLY A 64 -3.69 0.53 8.17
N VAL A 65 -3.44 -0.52 8.95
CA VAL A 65 -3.92 -0.61 10.33
C VAL A 65 -2.81 -1.17 11.21
N ILE A 66 -2.56 -0.48 12.33
CA ILE A 66 -1.69 -0.96 13.39
C ILE A 66 -2.50 -0.92 14.68
N THR A 67 -2.65 -2.07 15.32
CA THR A 67 -3.37 -2.21 16.60
C THR A 67 -2.44 -2.79 17.65
N THR A 68 -2.52 -2.22 18.85
CA THR A 68 -1.84 -2.74 20.03
C THR A 68 -2.88 -3.35 20.95
N GLU A 69 -2.71 -4.63 21.26
CA GLU A 69 -3.47 -5.37 22.25
C GLU A 69 -2.60 -5.62 23.49
N GLU A 70 -3.17 -6.20 24.55
CA GLU A 70 -2.50 -6.38 25.84
C GLU A 70 -1.14 -7.08 25.74
N ASN A 71 -1.03 -8.09 24.87
CA ASN A 71 0.17 -8.91 24.72
C ASN A 71 0.70 -9.00 23.28
N SER A 72 0.12 -8.24 22.34
CA SER A 72 0.48 -8.36 20.93
C SER A 72 0.33 -7.03 20.18
N VAL A 73 1.05 -6.90 19.06
CA VAL A 73 0.87 -5.81 18.11
C VAL A 73 0.61 -6.43 16.75
N ALA A 74 -0.49 -6.03 16.12
CA ALA A 74 -0.88 -6.48 14.80
C ALA A 74 -0.74 -5.34 13.79
N ALA A 75 -0.11 -5.65 12.65
CA ALA A 75 0.06 -4.73 11.53
C ALA A 75 -0.58 -5.34 10.29
N LEU A 76 -1.62 -4.72 9.76
CA LEU A 76 -2.35 -5.18 8.59
C LEU A 76 -1.88 -4.44 7.35
N CYS A 77 -1.37 -5.22 6.39
CA CYS A 77 -0.92 -4.73 5.10
C CYS A 77 -1.80 -5.27 3.98
N LEU A 78 -2.10 -4.43 2.98
CA LEU A 78 -2.76 -4.85 1.75
C LEU A 78 -1.80 -4.75 0.57
N ILE A 79 -1.48 -5.90 -0.03
CA ILE A 79 -0.67 -5.97 -1.25
C ILE A 79 -1.60 -5.90 -2.47
N ARG A 80 -1.22 -5.10 -3.46
CA ARG A 80 -1.91 -5.02 -4.75
C ARG A 80 -0.91 -5.21 -5.87
N SER A 81 -1.18 -6.13 -6.80
CA SER A 81 -0.35 -6.31 -7.98
C SER A 81 -1.18 -6.67 -9.21
N LEU A 82 -0.75 -6.20 -10.39
CA LEU A 82 -1.30 -6.63 -11.68
C LEU A 82 -0.82 -8.04 -12.06
N ILE A 83 0.29 -8.51 -11.48
CA ILE A 83 0.90 -9.81 -11.78
C ILE A 83 1.17 -10.61 -10.50
N ASP A 84 0.90 -11.91 -10.51
CA ASP A 84 1.06 -12.77 -9.33
C ASP A 84 2.52 -12.89 -8.85
N SER A 85 3.49 -12.75 -9.77
CA SER A 85 4.91 -12.73 -9.43
C SER A 85 5.29 -11.49 -8.61
N GLY A 86 4.70 -10.33 -8.93
CA GLY A 86 4.89 -9.08 -8.17
C GLY A 86 4.32 -9.17 -6.76
N ARG A 87 3.13 -9.77 -6.61
CA ARG A 87 2.57 -10.08 -5.28
C ARG A 87 3.51 -10.98 -4.49
N SER A 88 3.93 -12.10 -5.08
CA SER A 88 4.81 -13.09 -4.42
C SER A 88 6.15 -12.48 -3.99
N GLN A 89 6.71 -11.56 -4.77
CA GLN A 89 7.92 -10.82 -4.41
C GLN A 89 7.72 -10.00 -3.13
N VAL A 90 6.63 -9.22 -3.05
CA VAL A 90 6.32 -8.40 -1.87
C VAL A 90 6.02 -9.27 -0.65
N GLU A 91 5.29 -10.38 -0.82
CA GLU A 91 5.09 -11.36 0.24
C GLU A 91 6.43 -11.89 0.77
N SER A 92 7.39 -12.19 -0.12
CA SER A 92 8.73 -12.61 0.27
C SER A 92 9.46 -11.53 1.08
N MET A 93 9.38 -10.26 0.68
CA MET A 93 9.99 -9.15 1.41
C MET A 93 9.40 -9.01 2.82
N LEU A 94 8.08 -9.10 2.94
CA LEU A 94 7.41 -9.03 4.23
C LEU A 94 7.78 -10.22 5.12
N ARG A 95 7.89 -11.43 4.57
CA ARG A 95 8.38 -12.60 5.31
C ARG A 95 9.80 -12.38 5.82
N SER A 96 10.68 -11.77 5.03
CA SER A 96 12.04 -11.43 5.48
C SER A 96 12.01 -10.44 6.65
N VAL A 97 11.23 -9.37 6.55
CA VAL A 97 11.09 -8.39 7.65
C VAL A 97 10.52 -9.04 8.91
N ALA A 98 9.44 -9.83 8.77
CA ALA A 98 8.83 -10.54 9.89
C ALA A 98 9.82 -11.51 10.56
N THR A 99 10.59 -12.26 9.77
CA THR A 99 11.62 -13.18 10.27
C THR A 99 12.70 -12.44 11.05
N LEU A 100 13.20 -11.31 10.53
CA LEU A 100 14.21 -10.49 11.21
C LEU A 100 13.68 -9.85 12.50
N ALA A 101 12.39 -9.52 12.53
CA ALA A 101 11.72 -8.98 13.72
C ALA A 101 11.34 -10.06 14.74
N GLY A 102 11.39 -11.35 14.36
CA GLY A 102 10.86 -12.45 15.17
C GLY A 102 9.33 -12.45 15.27
N ALA A 103 8.64 -11.88 14.27
CA ALA A 103 7.19 -11.80 14.20
C ALA A 103 6.59 -12.92 13.32
N ASN A 104 5.34 -13.27 13.58
CA ASN A 104 4.57 -14.15 12.68
C ASN A 104 3.92 -13.33 11.56
N ILE A 105 3.74 -13.94 10.40
CA ILE A 105 3.05 -13.33 9.26
C ILE A 105 2.13 -14.32 8.56
N GLU A 106 0.91 -13.90 8.29
CA GLU A 106 -0.10 -14.68 7.61
C GLU A 106 -0.63 -13.91 6.41
N PHE A 107 -0.87 -14.63 5.31
CA PHE A 107 -1.40 -14.06 4.07
C PHE A 107 -2.75 -14.67 3.81
N SER A 108 -3.74 -13.83 3.53
CA SER A 108 -5.11 -14.25 3.22
C SER A 108 -5.72 -13.33 2.17
N GLY A 109 -6.85 -13.76 1.59
CA GLY A 109 -7.59 -12.92 0.63
C GLY A 109 -6.90 -12.72 -0.72
N ALA A 110 -6.03 -13.64 -1.12
CA ALA A 110 -5.38 -13.56 -2.43
C ALA A 110 -6.41 -13.68 -3.56
N TYR A 111 -6.40 -12.72 -4.47
CA TYR A 111 -7.13 -12.75 -5.73
C TYR A 111 -6.15 -12.54 -6.89
N PRO A 112 -6.38 -13.17 -8.06
CA PRO A 112 -5.49 -13.02 -9.20
C PRO A 112 -5.55 -11.59 -9.74
N GLY A 113 -4.40 -11.06 -10.15
CA GLY A 113 -4.35 -9.83 -10.93
C GLY A 113 -5.00 -10.03 -12.29
N TRP A 114 -5.70 -9.00 -12.79
CA TRP A 114 -6.15 -8.96 -14.18
C TRP A 114 -5.32 -7.93 -14.92
N LYS A 115 -4.26 -8.41 -15.60
CA LYS A 115 -3.39 -7.56 -16.41
C LYS A 115 -4.17 -7.09 -17.66
N PRO A 116 -4.31 -5.78 -17.90
CA PRO A 116 -4.97 -5.28 -19.10
C PRO A 116 -4.21 -5.69 -20.37
N ASP A 117 -4.94 -6.16 -21.37
CA ASP A 117 -4.41 -6.40 -22.71
C ASP A 117 -4.75 -5.22 -23.63
N ALA A 118 -3.73 -4.46 -24.02
CA ALA A 118 -3.86 -3.29 -24.88
C ALA A 118 -4.33 -3.64 -26.31
N ASN A 119 -4.15 -4.88 -26.75
CA ASN A 119 -4.49 -5.34 -28.10
C ASN A 119 -5.87 -6.01 -28.18
N SER A 120 -6.64 -5.98 -27.09
CA SER A 120 -7.95 -6.65 -27.05
C SER A 120 -8.97 -5.99 -27.98
N GLU A 121 -9.60 -6.78 -28.87
CA GLU A 121 -10.61 -6.30 -29.82
C GLU A 121 -11.83 -5.66 -29.12
N ILE A 122 -12.21 -6.20 -27.96
CA ILE A 122 -13.34 -5.65 -27.19
C ILE A 122 -12.97 -4.30 -26.55
N MET A 123 -11.71 -4.10 -26.14
CA MET A 123 -11.23 -2.80 -25.66
C MET A 123 -11.28 -1.77 -26.79
N LEU A 124 -10.75 -2.11 -27.97
CA LEU A 124 -10.71 -1.21 -29.12
C LEU A 124 -12.11 -0.78 -29.56
N SER A 125 -13.05 -1.73 -29.67
CA SER A 125 -14.44 -1.44 -30.02
C SER A 125 -15.15 -0.58 -28.96
N SER A 126 -14.93 -0.87 -27.67
CA SER A 126 -15.52 -0.11 -26.56
C SER A 126 -15.01 1.34 -26.51
N VAL A 127 -13.70 1.55 -26.70
CA VAL A 127 -13.10 2.88 -26.79
C VAL A 127 -13.65 3.65 -27.99
N THR A 128 -13.78 2.99 -29.14
CA THR A 128 -14.32 3.60 -30.36
C THR A 128 -15.77 4.04 -30.18
N CYS A 129 -16.63 3.19 -29.60
CA CYS A 129 -18.02 3.51 -29.30
C CYS A 129 -18.14 4.70 -28.33
N THR A 130 -17.34 4.71 -27.27
CA THR A 130 -17.33 5.78 -26.26
C THR A 130 -16.86 7.11 -26.85
N LYS A 131 -15.81 7.10 -27.68
CA LYS A 131 -15.38 8.31 -28.40
C LYS A 131 -16.46 8.85 -29.32
N ARG A 132 -17.20 7.97 -29.99
CA ARG A 132 -18.31 8.35 -30.87
C ARG A 132 -19.45 9.00 -30.07
N SER A 133 -19.88 8.42 -28.95
CA SER A 133 -20.96 8.98 -28.12
C SER A 133 -20.58 10.34 -27.53
N MET A 134 -19.34 10.50 -27.05
CA MET A 134 -18.82 11.77 -26.53
C MET A 134 -18.75 12.86 -27.61
N ALA A 135 -18.37 12.53 -28.84
CA ALA A 135 -18.34 13.49 -29.95
C ALA A 135 -19.74 13.99 -30.36
N THR A 136 -20.75 13.11 -30.36
CA THR A 136 -22.15 13.52 -30.60
C THR A 136 -22.75 14.37 -29.48
N SER A 137 -22.15 14.37 -28.28
CA SER A 137 -22.67 15.15 -27.14
C SER A 137 -22.17 16.61 -27.13
N GLN A 138 -21.12 16.92 -27.90
CA GLN A 138 -20.58 18.29 -28.03
C GLN A 138 -21.20 19.11 -29.17
N THR A 139 -22.09 18.53 -29.99
CA THR A 139 -22.75 19.21 -31.12
C THR A 139 -24.19 19.66 -30.81
N SER A 140 -24.58 19.64 -29.54
CA SER A 140 -25.92 19.94 -29.04
C SER A 140 -25.95 21.21 -28.16
N TRP A 141 -25.43 22.33 -28.67
CA TRP A 141 -25.68 23.70 -28.17
C TRP A 141 -25.62 24.69 -29.34
#